data_AF-A0A494T1D8-F1
#
_entry.id   AF-A0A494T1D8-F1
#
_cell.length_a   1.000
_cell.length_b   1.000
_cell.length_c   1.000
_cell.angle_alpha   90.00
_cell.angle_beta   90.00
_cell.angle_gamma   90.00
#
_symmetry.space_group_name_H-M   'P 1'
#
loop_
_entity.id
_entity.type
_entity.pdbx_description
1 polymer ?
#
loop_
_entity_poly.entity_id
_entity_poly.type
_entity_poly.pdbx_seq_one_letter_code
_entity_poly.pdbx_strand_id
1 'polypeptide(L)'
;MEPQSYSSGERVFGPPRGTFDADWAATALRSNQPGLDFATSVRLMERAWELLRSRDLRGAELANALVDDGDSEDAITDSAAAVATEIAELYLDRA
;
A
#
# COMPACT_ATOMS: atom_id res chain seq x y z
N MET A 1 35.00 24.38 -12.79
CA MET A 1 33.80 24.14 -11.96
C MET A 1 32.88 23.31 -12.82
N GLU A 2 32.85 22.01 -12.60
CA GLU A 2 32.00 21.08 -13.38
C GLU A 2 30.56 21.16 -12.86
N PRO A 3 29.54 21.11 -13.73
CA PRO A 3 28.15 21.08 -13.30
C PRO A 3 27.87 19.79 -12.54
N GLN A 4 27.31 19.90 -11.34
CA GLN A 4 26.90 18.74 -10.54
C GLN A 4 25.85 17.93 -11.31
N SER A 5 26.20 16.69 -11.62
CA SER A 5 25.29 15.69 -12.19
C SER A 5 24.16 15.41 -11.20
N TYR A 6 22.92 15.75 -11.56
CA TYR A 6 21.74 15.29 -10.85
C TYR A 6 21.57 13.77 -11.07
N SER A 7 22.04 12.94 -10.14
CA SER A 7 21.72 11.51 -10.14
C SER A 7 20.32 11.29 -9.58
N SER A 8 19.47 10.60 -10.35
CA SER A 8 18.11 10.11 -10.06
C SER A 8 17.58 10.33 -8.64
N GLY A 9 16.91 11.46 -8.42
CA GLY A 9 15.97 11.63 -7.32
C GLY A 9 14.57 11.39 -7.85
N GLU A 10 14.13 10.13 -7.87
CA GLU A 10 12.69 9.85 -7.97
C GLU A 10 12.05 10.52 -6.76
N ARG A 11 11.33 11.61 -7.00
CA ARG A 11 10.64 12.34 -5.95
C ARG A 11 9.51 11.43 -5.46
N VAL A 12 9.78 10.72 -4.37
CA VAL A 12 8.78 9.94 -3.64
C VAL A 12 7.78 10.93 -3.05
N PHE A 13 6.75 11.26 -3.83
CA PHE A 13 5.57 11.97 -3.36
C PHE A 13 4.70 10.96 -2.62
N GLY A 14 5.09 10.66 -1.37
CA GLY A 14 4.20 10.00 -0.42
C GLY A 14 3.28 11.05 0.23
N PRO A 15 2.09 10.65 0.71
CA PRO A 15 1.22 11.56 1.43
C PRO A 15 1.88 12.13 2.70
N PRO A 16 1.39 13.27 3.24
CA PRO A 16 1.85 13.81 4.50
C PRO A 16 1.79 12.77 5.63
N ARG A 17 2.75 12.81 6.56
CA ARG A 17 2.78 11.89 7.71
C ARG A 17 1.43 11.84 8.42
N GLY A 18 0.87 10.63 8.57
CA GLY A 18 -0.43 10.39 9.21
C GLY A 18 -1.65 10.47 8.30
N THR A 19 -1.48 10.75 7.00
CA THR A 19 -2.58 10.67 6.02
C THR A 19 -2.32 9.48 5.10
N PHE A 20 -3.21 8.49 5.13
CA PHE A 20 -3.18 7.40 4.16
C PHE A 20 -3.78 7.89 2.84
N ASP A 21 -3.03 7.75 1.75
CA ASP A 21 -3.48 8.03 0.39
C ASP A 21 -3.70 6.71 -0.34
N ALA A 22 -4.98 6.35 -0.48
CA ALA A 22 -5.39 5.11 -1.11
C ALA A 22 -5.08 5.08 -2.62
N ASP A 23 -5.04 6.23 -3.29
CA ASP A 23 -4.74 6.33 -4.72
C ASP A 23 -3.25 6.07 -4.98
N TRP A 24 -2.38 6.62 -4.12
CA TRP A 24 -0.95 6.31 -4.15
C TRP A 24 -0.68 4.83 -3.83
N ALA A 25 -1.31 4.31 -2.78
CA ALA A 25 -1.20 2.91 -2.39
C ALA A 25 -1.70 1.95 -3.48
N ALA A 26 -2.80 2.30 -4.16
CA ALA A 26 -3.32 1.56 -5.30
C ALA A 26 -2.35 1.56 -6.49
N THR A 27 -1.64 2.67 -6.71
CA THR A 27 -0.60 2.73 -7.74
C THR A 27 0.57 1.80 -7.41
N ALA A 28 1.01 1.77 -6.14
CA ALA A 28 2.05 0.85 -5.69
C ALA A 28 1.62 -0.63 -5.82
N LEU A 29 0.38 -0.96 -5.44
CA LEU A 29 -0.18 -2.31 -5.61
C LEU A 29 -0.17 -2.76 -7.08
N ARG A 30 -0.58 -1.88 -8.00
CA ARG A 30 -0.64 -2.20 -9.44
C ARG A 30 0.74 -2.35 -10.09
N SER A 31 1.79 -1.75 -9.52
CA SER A 31 3.16 -2.05 -9.95
C SER A 31 3.55 -3.50 -9.68
N ASN A 32 3.00 -4.12 -8.63
CA ASN A 32 3.19 -5.52 -8.31
C ASN A 32 2.15 -6.43 -9.01
N GLN A 33 0.97 -5.90 -9.33
CA GLN A 33 -0.14 -6.60 -9.96
C GLN A 33 -0.66 -5.83 -11.20
N PRO A 34 0.04 -5.89 -12.33
CA PRO A 34 -0.27 -5.05 -13.51
C PRO A 34 -1.64 -5.34 -14.16
N GLY A 35 -2.27 -6.48 -13.84
CA GLY A 35 -3.61 -6.84 -14.32
C GLY A 35 -4.76 -6.25 -13.50
N LEU A 36 -4.49 -5.68 -12.32
CA LEU A 36 -5.52 -5.17 -11.42
C LEU A 36 -6.00 -3.79 -11.85
N ASP A 37 -7.32 -3.59 -11.90
CA ASP A 37 -7.91 -2.30 -12.23
C ASP A 37 -7.73 -1.31 -11.06
N PHE A 38 -7.65 -0.02 -11.41
CA PHE A 38 -7.35 1.02 -10.42
C PHE A 38 -8.46 1.17 -9.37
N ALA A 39 -9.73 1.08 -9.74
CA ALA A 39 -10.83 1.28 -8.80
C ALA A 39 -10.91 0.14 -7.77
N THR A 40 -10.65 -1.10 -8.18
CA THR A 40 -10.53 -2.24 -7.28
C THR A 40 -9.30 -2.12 -6.40
N SER A 41 -8.17 -1.67 -6.95
CA SER A 41 -6.94 -1.43 -6.19
C SER A 41 -7.16 -0.41 -5.06
N VAL A 42 -7.83 0.72 -5.34
CA VAL A 42 -8.16 1.74 -4.34
C VAL A 42 -9.02 1.16 -3.23
N ARG A 43 -10.14 0.49 -3.58
CA ARG A 43 -11.04 -0.13 -2.61
C ARG A 43 -10.33 -1.14 -1.72
N LEU A 44 -9.46 -1.96 -2.30
CA LEU A 44 -8.69 -2.95 -1.56
C LEU A 44 -7.71 -2.29 -0.58
N MET A 45 -7.04 -1.21 -1.00
CA MET A 45 -6.12 -0.47 -0.15
C MET A 45 -6.82 0.33 0.96
N GLU A 46 -7.99 0.93 0.69
CA GLU A 46 -8.85 1.54 1.72
C GLU A 46 -9.26 0.52 2.79
N ARG A 47 -9.67 -0.68 2.34
CA ARG A 47 -10.07 -1.75 3.25
C ARG A 47 -8.91 -2.28 4.07
N ALA A 48 -7.76 -2.53 3.44
CA ALA A 48 -6.55 -2.94 4.13
C ALA A 48 -6.16 -1.94 5.21
N TRP A 49 -6.23 -0.64 4.90
CA TRP A 49 -5.95 0.43 5.87
C TRP A 49 -6.94 0.46 7.03
N GLU A 50 -8.24 0.26 6.78
CA GLU A 50 -9.25 0.18 7.83
C GLU A 50 -8.97 -0.99 8.78
N LEU A 51 -8.68 -2.18 8.25
CA LEU A 51 -8.35 -3.37 9.05
C LEU A 51 -7.10 -3.15 9.88
N LEU A 52 -6.08 -2.55 9.28
CA LEU A 52 -4.83 -2.19 9.91
C LEU A 52 -5.06 -1.21 11.07
N ARG A 53 -5.88 -0.17 10.89
CA ARG A 53 -6.14 0.83 11.93
C ARG A 53 -7.09 0.36 13.03
N SER A 54 -8.06 -0.50 12.71
CA SER A 54 -9.11 -0.93 13.65
C SER A 54 -8.74 -2.17 14.45
N ARG A 55 -7.92 -3.05 13.88
CA ARG A 55 -7.59 -4.37 14.45
C ARG A 55 -6.09 -4.62 14.57
N ASP A 56 -5.27 -3.67 14.15
CA ASP A 56 -3.82 -3.75 14.16
C ASP A 56 -3.24 -4.95 13.38
N LEU A 57 -3.97 -5.42 12.36
CA LEU A 57 -3.53 -6.56 11.53
C LEU A 57 -2.37 -6.15 10.63
N ARG A 58 -1.41 -7.06 10.41
CA ARG A 58 -0.26 -6.89 9.50
C ARG A 58 0.05 -8.19 8.76
N GLY A 59 0.80 -8.08 7.65
CA GLY A 59 1.34 -9.23 6.92
C GLY A 59 0.28 -10.29 6.59
N ALA A 60 0.56 -11.55 6.93
CA ALA A 60 -0.32 -12.68 6.62
C ALA A 60 -1.70 -12.58 7.29
N GLU A 61 -1.80 -12.01 8.49
CA GLU A 61 -3.09 -11.86 9.18
C GLU A 61 -3.97 -10.83 8.47
N LEU A 62 -3.36 -9.79 7.92
CA LEU A 62 -4.06 -8.81 7.10
C LEU A 62 -4.49 -9.42 5.75
N ALA A 63 -3.62 -10.20 5.11
CA ALA A 63 -3.95 -10.89 3.86
C ALA A 63 -5.15 -11.83 4.04
N ASN A 64 -5.14 -12.67 5.08
CA ASN A 64 -6.24 -13.57 5.40
C ASN A 64 -7.56 -12.82 5.64
N ALA A 65 -7.50 -11.69 6.37
CA ALA A 65 -8.68 -10.88 6.61
C ALA A 65 -9.24 -10.21 5.35
N LEU A 66 -8.40 -9.95 4.34
CA LEU A 66 -8.82 -9.43 3.04
C LEU A 66 -9.45 -10.52 2.16
N VAL A 67 -8.95 -11.75 2.23
CA VAL A 67 -9.55 -12.93 1.55
C VAL A 67 -10.92 -13.26 2.14
N ASP A 68 -11.05 -13.27 3.47
CA ASP A 68 -12.32 -13.59 4.15
C ASP A 68 -13.43 -12.56 3.86
N ASP A 69 -13.06 -11.33 3.50
CA ASP A 69 -13.98 -10.20 3.28
C ASP A 69 -14.44 -10.05 1.82
N GLY A 70 -13.83 -10.79 0.87
CA GLY A 70 -14.21 -10.70 -0.55
C GLY A 70 -13.62 -11.78 -1.46
N ASP A 71 -14.18 -11.88 -2.67
CA ASP A 71 -13.81 -12.86 -3.71
C ASP A 71 -12.52 -12.49 -4.47
N SER A 72 -11.48 -12.04 -3.74
CA SER A 72 -10.19 -11.67 -4.33
C SER A 72 -9.24 -12.86 -4.36
N GLU A 73 -8.43 -12.98 -5.41
CA GLU A 73 -7.40 -14.02 -5.49
C GLU A 73 -6.34 -13.83 -4.39
N ASP A 74 -5.92 -14.93 -3.74
CA ASP A 74 -4.94 -14.93 -2.63
C ASP A 74 -3.67 -14.11 -2.95
N ALA A 75 -3.19 -14.18 -4.20
CA ALA A 75 -2.01 -13.44 -4.65
C ALA A 75 -2.20 -11.90 -4.63
N ILE A 76 -3.43 -11.42 -4.85
CA ILE A 76 -3.77 -10.00 -4.85
C ILE A 76 -3.85 -9.50 -3.41
N THR A 77 -4.49 -10.26 -2.51
CA THR A 77 -4.61 -9.92 -1.10
C THR A 77 -3.27 -9.96 -0.37
N ASP A 78 -2.39 -10.91 -0.72
CA ASP A 78 -1.00 -10.95 -0.22
C ASP A 78 -0.22 -9.70 -0.64
N SER A 79 -0.35 -9.32 -1.93
CA SER A 79 0.31 -8.12 -2.46
C SER A 79 -0.21 -6.85 -1.80
N ALA A 80 -1.52 -6.74 -1.59
CA ALA A 80 -2.14 -5.62 -0.89
C ALA A 80 -1.74 -5.55 0.57
N ALA A 81 -1.70 -6.68 1.27
CA ALA A 81 -1.28 -6.74 2.67
C ALA A 81 0.20 -6.35 2.84
N ALA A 82 1.07 -6.77 1.92
CA ALA A 82 2.48 -6.37 1.91
C ALA A 82 2.63 -4.85 1.75
N VAL A 83 1.98 -4.26 0.75
CA VAL A 83 1.99 -2.81 0.52
C VAL A 83 1.42 -2.06 1.72
N ALA A 84 0.27 -2.48 2.26
CA ALA A 84 -0.35 -1.84 3.42
C ALA A 84 0.53 -1.91 4.68
N THR A 85 1.21 -3.03 4.90
CA THR A 85 2.13 -3.23 6.03
C THR A 85 3.34 -2.31 5.92
N GLU A 86 3.98 -2.23 4.74
CA GLU A 86 5.10 -1.33 4.50
C GLU A 86 4.71 0.14 4.74
N ILE A 87 3.53 0.54 4.26
CA ILE A 87 2.99 1.88 4.50
C ILE A 87 2.78 2.14 5.99
N ALA A 88 2.21 1.20 6.73
CA ALA A 88 2.02 1.34 8.17
C ALA A 88 3.33 1.51 8.93
N GLU A 89 4.38 0.75 8.60
CA GLU A 89 5.70 0.89 9.20
C GLU A 89 6.28 2.30 8.97
N LEU A 90 6.06 2.86 7.78
CA LEU A 90 6.56 4.19 7.42
C LEU A 90 5.80 5.33 8.11
N TYR A 91 4.49 5.17 8.35
CA TYR A 91 3.61 6.27 8.74
C TYR A 91 3.01 6.16 10.15
N LEU A 92 2.80 4.96 10.67
CA LEU A 92 2.20 4.71 11.99
C LEU A 92 3.26 4.38 13.04
N ASP A 93 4.24 3.56 12.69
CA ASP A 93 5.21 3.03 13.68
C ASP A 93 6.40 3.96 13.91
N ARG A 94 6.57 4.97 13.04
CA ARG A 94 7.68 5.93 13.08
C ARG A 94 7.31 7.27 13.75
N ALA A 95 6.20 7.30 14.48
CA ALA A 95 5.68 8.47 15.21
C ALA A 95 6.23 8.58 16.64
#